data_AF-A0A948DXJ9-F1
#
_entry.id   AF-A0A948DXJ9-F1
#
_cell.length_a   1.000
_cell.length_b   1.000
_cell.length_c   1.000
_cell.angle_alpha   90.00
_cell.angle_beta   90.00
_cell.angle_gamma   90.00
#
_symmetry.space_group_name_H-M   'P 1'
#
loop_
_entity.id
_entity.type
_entity.pdbx_description
1 polymer ?
#
loop_
_entity_poly.entity_id
_entity_poly.type
_entity_poly.pdbx_seq_one_letter_code
_entity_poly.pdbx_strand_id
1 'polypeptide(L)'
;MEKILEKIRRKEAKIGILGLGYVGLPLATSFGKAGFYVVGIDPDEKKVEAVHLGKSVVKDVTDEELAALVSSNLLMSTTDGTILRDLDAAIICVPTPLTLNQQPDLTYVIDAATKIAENLRPNQLVILESTTYPGTTEEVILPRLAKEGFKAGKDFFLAF
;
A
#
# COMPACT_ATOMS: atom_id res chain seq x y z
N MET A 1 -1.75 18.11 -6.48
CA MET A 1 -0.81 17.94 -5.35
C MET A 1 -1.33 18.66 -4.10
N GLU A 2 -1.78 19.92 -4.18
CA GLU A 2 -2.26 20.68 -3.00
C GLU A 2 -3.34 19.94 -2.18
N LYS A 3 -4.34 19.35 -2.84
CA LYS A 3 -5.43 18.63 -2.15
C LYS A 3 -4.96 17.46 -1.27
N ILE A 4 -4.05 16.63 -1.78
CA ILE A 4 -3.54 15.48 -1.01
C ILE A 4 -2.58 15.92 0.09
N LEU A 5 -1.76 16.95 -0.15
CA LEU A 5 -0.89 17.53 0.88
C LEU A 5 -1.69 18.12 2.04
N GLU A 6 -2.81 18.79 1.76
CA GLU A 6 -3.69 19.32 2.79
C GLU A 6 -4.27 18.20 3.65
N LYS A 7 -4.79 17.13 3.04
CA LYS A 7 -5.28 15.94 3.75
C LYS A 7 -4.19 15.30 4.61
N ILE A 8 -2.97 15.19 4.10
CA ILE A 8 -1.83 14.63 4.87
C ILE A 8 -1.54 15.50 6.10
N ARG A 9 -1.48 16.83 5.94
CA ARG A 9 -1.23 17.77 7.04
C ARG A 9 -2.32 17.70 8.12
N ARG A 10 -3.57 17.48 7.71
CA ARG A 10 -4.73 17.36 8.61
C ARG A 10 -4.96 15.95 9.15
N LYS A 11 -4.16 14.96 8.76
CA LYS A 11 -4.35 13.53 9.09
C LYS A 11 -5.64 12.91 8.53
N GLU A 12 -6.21 13.52 7.50
CA GLU A 12 -7.46 13.08 6.85
C GLU A 12 -7.20 12.17 5.64
N ALA A 13 -5.93 12.03 5.22
CA ALA A 13 -5.57 11.15 4.11
C ALA A 13 -5.76 9.68 4.51
N LYS A 14 -6.48 8.93 3.67
CA LYS A 14 -6.65 7.47 3.83
C LYS A 14 -5.52 6.73 3.11
N ILE A 15 -4.83 5.84 3.80
CA ILE A 15 -3.61 5.19 3.31
C ILE A 15 -3.86 3.70 3.10
N GLY A 16 -3.55 3.18 1.92
CA GLY A 16 -3.53 1.77 1.60
C GLY A 16 -2.12 1.20 1.62
N ILE A 17 -1.91 0.09 2.30
CA ILE A 17 -0.65 -0.65 2.30
C ILE A 17 -0.88 -2.00 1.64
N LEU A 18 -0.28 -2.23 0.46
CA LEU A 18 -0.37 -3.49 -0.26
C LEU A 18 0.77 -4.42 0.19
N GLY A 19 0.42 -5.55 0.80
CA GLY A 19 1.33 -6.49 1.43
C GLY A 19 1.42 -6.25 2.94
N LEU A 20 0.94 -7.19 3.74
CA LEU A 20 0.96 -7.19 5.20
C LEU A 20 2.09 -8.06 5.76
N GLY A 21 3.24 -8.02 5.08
CA GLY A 21 4.46 -8.72 5.49
C GLY A 21 5.31 -7.90 6.45
N TYR A 22 6.58 -8.29 6.55
CA TYR A 22 7.58 -7.70 7.47
C TYR A 22 7.84 -6.21 7.24
N VAL A 23 7.61 -5.66 6.05
CA VAL A 23 7.69 -4.20 5.81
C VAL A 23 6.34 -3.54 5.99
N GLY A 24 5.31 -4.09 5.34
CA GLY A 24 4.02 -3.41 5.24
C GLY A 24 3.23 -3.36 6.54
N LEU A 25 3.26 -4.40 7.38
CA LEU A 25 2.54 -4.36 8.66
C LEU A 25 3.15 -3.35 9.66
N PRO A 26 4.48 -3.27 9.86
CA PRO A 26 5.08 -2.18 10.64
C PRO A 26 4.80 -0.79 10.07
N LEU A 27 4.80 -0.64 8.74
CA LEU A 27 4.48 0.62 8.08
C LEU A 27 3.02 1.04 8.33
N ALA A 28 2.08 0.10 8.16
CA ALA A 28 0.66 0.32 8.45
C ALA A 28 0.44 0.73 9.91
N THR A 29 1.10 0.03 10.83
CA THR A 29 1.07 0.31 12.27
C THR A 29 1.61 1.70 12.57
N SER A 30 2.70 2.11 11.93
CA SER A 30 3.31 3.43 12.11
C SER A 30 2.39 4.57 11.63
N PHE A 31 1.74 4.42 10.48
CA PHE A 31 0.76 5.39 10.01
C PHE A 31 -0.47 5.46 10.91
N GLY A 32 -0.97 4.31 11.39
CA GLY A 32 -2.08 4.26 12.35
C GLY A 32 -1.73 4.99 13.65
N LYS A 33 -0.56 4.72 14.23
CA LYS A 33 -0.05 5.43 15.43
C LYS A 33 0.11 6.93 15.19
N ALA A 34 0.42 7.34 13.97
CA ALA A 34 0.51 8.74 13.57
C ALA A 34 -0.86 9.42 13.33
N GLY A 35 -1.97 8.70 13.57
CA GLY A 35 -3.35 9.20 13.52
C GLY A 35 -4.02 9.10 12.15
N PHE A 36 -3.45 8.37 11.19
CA PHE A 36 -4.07 8.17 9.88
C PHE A 36 -5.01 6.97 9.87
N TYR A 37 -6.01 7.02 9.01
CA TYR A 37 -6.81 5.84 8.66
C TYR A 37 -6.04 4.98 7.66
N VAL A 38 -5.78 3.73 8.03
CA VAL A 38 -4.97 2.79 7.25
C VAL A 38 -5.76 1.55 6.88
N VAL A 39 -5.63 1.12 5.62
CA VAL A 39 -6.16 -0.14 5.12
C VAL A 39 -5.00 -1.02 4.66
N GLY A 40 -4.78 -2.12 5.35
CA GLY A 40 -3.91 -3.19 4.92
C GLY A 40 -4.58 -4.06 3.87
N ILE A 41 -3.90 -4.32 2.75
CA ILE A 41 -4.43 -5.11 1.64
C ILE A 41 -3.46 -6.26 1.37
N ASP A 42 -3.89 -7.50 1.55
CA ASP A 42 -3.07 -8.69 1.29
C ASP A 42 -3.94 -9.78 0.67
N PRO A 43 -3.45 -10.56 -0.31
CA PRO A 43 -4.21 -11.69 -0.87
C PRO A 43 -4.36 -12.86 0.11
N ASP A 44 -3.55 -12.94 1.18
CA ASP A 44 -3.62 -14.00 2.18
C ASP A 44 -4.75 -13.71 3.20
N GLU A 45 -5.89 -14.39 3.02
CA GLU A 45 -7.04 -14.30 3.92
C GLU A 45 -6.69 -14.53 5.40
N LYS A 46 -5.74 -15.43 5.70
CA LYS A 46 -5.35 -15.72 7.08
C LYS A 46 -4.61 -14.55 7.70
N LYS A 47 -3.75 -13.87 6.93
CA LYS A 47 -3.08 -12.65 7.42
C LYS A 47 -4.07 -11.53 7.62
N VAL A 48 -4.98 -11.34 6.66
CA VAL A 48 -6.03 -10.33 6.73
C VAL A 48 -6.89 -10.55 7.98
N GLU A 49 -7.36 -11.76 8.23
CA GLU A 49 -8.15 -12.11 9.40
C GLU A 49 -7.36 -11.89 10.71
N ALA A 50 -6.10 -12.34 10.77
CA ALA A 50 -5.26 -12.12 11.94
C ALA A 50 -5.11 -10.63 12.26
N VAL A 51 -4.78 -9.81 11.26
CA VAL A 51 -4.64 -8.36 11.42
C VAL A 51 -5.97 -7.71 11.81
N HIS A 52 -7.09 -8.15 11.24
CA HIS A 52 -8.43 -7.67 11.59
C HIS A 52 -8.79 -7.98 13.05
N LEU A 53 -8.27 -9.08 13.60
CA LEU A 53 -8.43 -9.46 15.00
C LEU A 53 -7.38 -8.85 15.93
N GLY A 54 -6.54 -7.94 15.44
CA GLY A 54 -5.48 -7.31 16.23
C GLY A 54 -4.31 -8.24 16.53
N LYS A 55 -4.13 -9.32 15.77
CA LYS A 55 -3.04 -10.28 15.94
C LYS A 55 -1.96 -10.08 14.88
N SER A 56 -0.74 -9.91 15.34
CA SER A 56 0.40 -9.66 14.49
C SER A 56 0.84 -10.92 13.75
N VAL A 57 1.20 -10.74 12.48
CA VAL A 57 1.77 -11.80 11.62
C VAL A 57 3.28 -11.63 11.43
N VAL A 58 3.89 -10.65 12.11
CA VAL A 58 5.31 -10.32 12.06
C VAL A 58 5.86 -10.13 13.48
N LYS A 59 7.18 -10.15 13.65
CA LYS A 59 7.80 -10.02 14.97
C LYS A 59 7.93 -8.57 15.45
N ASP A 60 7.99 -7.62 14.52
CA ASP A 60 8.29 -6.21 14.79
C ASP A 60 7.07 -5.37 15.19
N VAL A 61 5.88 -6.00 15.23
CA VAL A 61 4.63 -5.40 15.70
C VAL A 61 4.04 -6.32 16.74
N THR A 62 3.69 -5.78 17.90
CA THR A 62 3.05 -6.54 18.98
C THR A 62 1.53 -6.65 18.75
N ASP A 63 0.92 -7.69 19.31
CA ASP A 63 -0.54 -7.85 19.29
C ASP A 63 -1.22 -6.68 20.01
N GLU A 64 -0.63 -6.18 21.10
CA GLU A 64 -1.15 -5.05 21.86
C GLU A 64 -1.21 -3.77 21.02
N GLU A 65 -0.16 -3.47 20.27
CA GLU A 65 -0.11 -2.30 19.38
C GLU A 65 -1.15 -2.41 18.26
N LEU A 66 -1.26 -3.59 17.65
CA LEU A 66 -2.17 -3.80 16.54
C LEU A 66 -3.63 -3.79 17.00
N ALA A 67 -3.95 -4.46 18.10
CA ALA A 67 -5.28 -4.45 18.69
C ALA A 67 -5.74 -3.05 19.09
N ALA A 68 -4.85 -2.20 19.60
CA ALA A 68 -5.16 -0.80 19.91
C ALA A 68 -5.56 0.00 18.63
N LEU A 69 -4.87 -0.22 17.52
CA LEU A 69 -5.17 0.47 16.24
C LEU A 69 -6.47 -0.02 15.60
N VAL A 70 -6.72 -1.33 15.66
CA VAL A 70 -7.95 -1.93 15.15
C VAL A 70 -9.15 -1.45 15.97
N SER A 71 -9.07 -1.52 17.30
CA SER A 71 -10.17 -1.08 18.19
C SER A 71 -10.47 0.42 18.11
N SER A 72 -9.48 1.24 17.74
CA SER A 72 -9.65 2.67 17.46
C SER A 72 -10.08 2.99 16.03
N ASN A 73 -10.34 1.99 15.19
CA ASN A 73 -10.68 2.14 13.76
C ASN A 73 -9.63 2.90 12.94
N LEU A 74 -8.37 2.90 13.38
CA LEU A 74 -7.25 3.52 12.65
C LEU A 74 -6.57 2.54 11.70
N LEU A 75 -6.75 1.23 11.90
CA LEU A 75 -6.23 0.20 11.03
C LEU A 75 -7.29 -0.88 10.79
N MET A 76 -7.56 -1.17 9.51
CA MET A 76 -8.30 -2.36 9.09
C MET A 76 -7.49 -3.14 8.05
N SER A 77 -7.87 -4.39 7.80
CA SER A 77 -7.31 -5.23 6.74
C SER A 77 -8.41 -5.79 5.84
N THR A 78 -8.08 -6.05 4.57
CA THR A 78 -9.01 -6.69 3.61
C THR A 78 -8.24 -7.40 2.50
N THR A 79 -8.87 -8.38 1.86
CA THR A 79 -8.41 -8.96 0.58
C THR A 79 -9.01 -8.21 -0.62
N ASP A 80 -10.03 -7.39 -0.40
CA ASP A 80 -10.73 -6.66 -1.45
C ASP A 80 -9.96 -5.40 -1.86
N GLY A 81 -9.24 -5.49 -2.98
CA GLY A 81 -8.53 -4.34 -3.54
C GLY A 81 -9.42 -3.28 -4.19
N THR A 82 -10.74 -3.46 -4.32
CA THR A 82 -11.61 -2.39 -4.85
C THR A 82 -11.65 -1.18 -3.91
N ILE A 83 -11.36 -1.38 -2.62
CA ILE A 83 -11.21 -0.32 -1.62
C ILE A 83 -10.18 0.75 -2.01
N LEU A 84 -9.21 0.41 -2.89
CA LEU A 84 -8.21 1.34 -3.39
C LEU A 84 -8.84 2.59 -4.02
N ARG A 85 -10.07 2.51 -4.55
CA ARG A 85 -10.80 3.67 -5.11
C ARG A 85 -11.07 4.75 -4.06
N ASP A 86 -11.22 4.36 -2.80
CA ASP A 86 -11.56 5.24 -1.69
C ASP A 86 -10.35 5.79 -0.93
N LEU A 87 -9.14 5.32 -1.27
CA LEU A 87 -7.89 5.70 -0.58
C LEU A 87 -7.24 6.90 -1.27
N ASP A 88 -6.48 7.70 -0.52
CA ASP A 88 -5.74 8.85 -1.04
C ASP A 88 -4.30 8.46 -1.43
N ALA A 89 -3.69 7.53 -0.70
CA ALA A 89 -2.37 6.98 -0.99
C ALA A 89 -2.40 5.45 -1.04
N ALA A 90 -1.58 4.85 -1.91
CA ALA A 90 -1.35 3.40 -1.99
C ALA A 90 0.16 3.14 -1.99
N ILE A 91 0.63 2.34 -1.04
CA ILE A 91 2.05 2.01 -0.85
C ILE A 91 2.24 0.52 -1.12
N ILE A 92 3.14 0.19 -2.03
CA ILE A 92 3.42 -1.18 -2.47
C ILE A 92 4.56 -1.75 -1.62
N CYS A 93 4.22 -2.67 -0.72
CA CYS A 93 5.12 -3.37 0.20
C CYS A 93 5.06 -4.90 0.01
N VAL A 94 4.94 -5.34 -1.25
CA VAL A 94 4.82 -6.75 -1.65
C VAL A 94 6.21 -7.40 -1.80
N PRO A 95 6.33 -8.74 -1.67
CA PRO A 95 7.61 -9.40 -1.79
C PRO A 95 8.19 -9.31 -3.21
N THR A 96 9.51 -9.23 -3.30
CA THR A 96 10.29 -9.29 -4.55
C THR A 96 11.35 -10.40 -4.43
N PRO A 97 10.94 -11.68 -4.36
CA PRO A 97 11.88 -12.77 -4.17
C PRO A 97 12.86 -12.85 -5.35
N LEU A 98 14.04 -13.42 -5.13
CA LEU A 98 15.01 -13.57 -6.22
C LEU A 98 14.65 -14.77 -7.10
N THR A 99 14.71 -14.56 -8.41
CA THR A 99 14.68 -15.62 -9.42
C THR A 99 15.96 -16.47 -9.38
N LEU A 100 15.98 -17.58 -10.13
CA LEU A 100 17.18 -18.42 -10.28
C LEU A 100 18.42 -17.64 -10.78
N ASN A 101 18.19 -16.56 -11.52
CA ASN A 101 19.25 -15.68 -12.04
C ASN A 101 19.62 -14.54 -11.08
N GLN A 102 19.19 -14.60 -9.82
CA GLN A 102 19.40 -13.56 -8.79
C GLN A 102 18.83 -12.18 -9.15
N GLN A 103 17.82 -12.15 -10.01
CA GLN A 103 17.06 -10.93 -10.32
C GLN A 103 15.78 -10.88 -9.48
N PRO A 104 15.31 -9.70 -9.03
CA PRO A 104 14.02 -9.57 -8.38
C PRO A 104 12.88 -10.07 -9.28
N ASP A 105 12.06 -10.95 -8.75
CA ASP A 105 10.78 -11.33 -9.34
C ASP A 105 9.76 -10.22 -9.06
N LEU A 106 9.34 -9.54 -10.13
CA LEU A 106 8.40 -8.42 -10.06
C LEU A 106 6.94 -8.83 -10.16
N THR A 107 6.62 -10.13 -10.19
CA THR A 107 5.24 -10.62 -10.33
C THR A 107 4.29 -9.94 -9.35
N TYR A 108 4.65 -9.91 -8.06
CA TYR A 108 3.82 -9.30 -7.02
C TYR A 108 3.70 -7.77 -7.16
N VAL A 109 4.78 -7.09 -7.58
CA VAL A 109 4.77 -5.63 -7.82
C VAL A 109 3.87 -5.30 -9.01
N ILE A 110 3.94 -6.10 -10.06
CA ILE A 110 3.11 -5.98 -11.26
C ILE A 110 1.63 -6.19 -10.92
N ASP A 111 1.31 -7.19 -10.11
CA ASP A 111 -0.06 -7.47 -9.67
C ASP A 111 -0.61 -6.33 -8.81
N ALA A 112 0.18 -5.85 -7.84
CA ALA A 112 -0.16 -4.69 -7.02
C ALA A 112 -0.42 -3.44 -7.87
N ALA A 113 0.49 -3.12 -8.81
CA ALA A 113 0.35 -1.98 -9.71
C ALA A 113 -0.87 -2.11 -10.63
N THR A 114 -1.18 -3.32 -11.08
CA THR A 114 -2.37 -3.59 -11.92
C THR A 114 -3.66 -3.38 -11.12
N LYS A 115 -3.72 -3.90 -9.89
CA LYS A 115 -4.86 -3.69 -8.98
C LYS A 115 -5.07 -2.20 -8.68
N ILE A 116 -3.99 -1.44 -8.49
CA ILE A 116 -4.06 0.01 -8.32
C ILE A 116 -4.58 0.67 -9.60
N ALA A 117 -4.09 0.29 -10.78
CA ALA A 117 -4.53 0.86 -12.06
C ALA A 117 -6.05 0.70 -12.28
N GLU A 118 -6.62 -0.48 -11.98
CA GLU A 118 -8.07 -0.77 -12.10
C GLU A 118 -8.96 0.05 -11.15
N ASN A 119 -8.34 0.67 -10.14
CA ASN A 119 -9.00 1.41 -9.08
C ASN A 119 -8.46 2.83 -8.94
N LEU A 120 -7.64 3.27 -9.91
CA LEU A 120 -6.97 4.55 -9.88
C LEU A 120 -8.01 5.66 -10.08
N ARG A 121 -7.90 6.71 -9.26
CA ARG A 121 -8.67 7.93 -9.42
C ARG A 121 -7.77 9.16 -9.40
N PRO A 122 -8.27 10.30 -9.91
CA PRO A 122 -7.51 11.54 -9.85
C PRO A 122 -7.10 11.92 -8.42
N ASN A 123 -5.92 12.53 -8.30
CA ASN A 123 -5.26 12.98 -7.08
C ASN A 123 -4.87 11.88 -6.08
N GLN A 124 -4.67 10.64 -6.54
CA GLN A 124 -4.05 9.60 -5.72
C GLN A 124 -2.52 9.66 -5.77
N LEU A 125 -1.89 9.24 -4.67
CA LEU A 125 -0.45 9.02 -4.57
C LEU A 125 -0.15 7.52 -4.53
N VAL A 126 0.74 7.06 -5.41
CA VAL A 126 1.24 5.69 -5.44
C VAL A 126 2.72 5.71 -5.10
N ILE A 127 3.14 4.86 -4.15
CA ILE A 127 4.53 4.76 -3.70
C ILE A 127 4.99 3.32 -3.85
N LEU A 128 6.14 3.11 -4.48
CA LEU A 128 6.84 1.82 -4.49
C LEU A 128 7.82 1.77 -3.32
N GLU A 129 7.54 0.93 -2.32
CA GLU A 129 8.45 0.71 -1.18
C GLU A 129 9.26 -0.59 -1.34
N SER A 130 8.70 -1.60 -2.02
CA SER A 130 9.38 -2.88 -2.26
C SER A 130 10.75 -2.68 -2.92
N THR A 131 11.78 -3.33 -2.35
CA THR A 131 13.13 -3.30 -2.92
C THR A 131 13.15 -3.92 -4.32
N THR A 132 13.72 -3.19 -5.27
CA THR A 132 13.75 -3.56 -6.68
C THR A 132 14.98 -2.98 -7.39
N TYR A 133 15.10 -3.18 -8.70
CA TYR A 133 16.15 -2.57 -9.52
C TYR A 133 15.75 -1.17 -10.05
N PRO A 134 16.73 -0.30 -10.35
CA PRO A 134 16.48 1.04 -10.90
C PRO A 134 15.63 1.01 -12.17
N GLY A 135 14.66 1.92 -12.27
CA GLY A 135 13.74 1.98 -13.42
C GLY A 135 12.43 1.21 -13.23
N THR A 136 12.25 0.44 -12.14
CA THR A 136 10.98 -0.27 -11.90
C THR A 136 9.78 0.69 -11.83
N THR A 137 9.95 1.86 -11.21
CA THR A 137 8.89 2.86 -11.11
C THR A 137 8.48 3.38 -12.49
N GLU A 138 9.44 3.74 -13.34
CA GLU A 138 9.23 4.35 -14.65
C GLU A 138 8.89 3.35 -15.77
N GLU A 139 9.51 2.17 -15.74
CA GLU A 139 9.45 1.18 -16.82
C GLU A 139 8.38 0.11 -16.55
N VAL A 140 8.05 -0.15 -15.29
CA VAL A 140 7.10 -1.21 -14.91
C VAL A 140 5.80 -0.63 -14.36
N ILE A 141 5.85 0.25 -13.36
CA ILE A 141 4.64 0.73 -12.68
C ILE A 141 3.95 1.82 -13.50
N LEU A 142 4.69 2.85 -13.92
CA LEU A 142 4.15 4.01 -14.62
C LEU A 142 3.34 3.62 -15.88
N PRO A 143 3.79 2.72 -16.77
CA PRO A 143 3.02 2.36 -17.97
C PRO A 143 1.69 1.67 -17.66
N ARG A 144 1.56 1.04 -16.48
CA ARG A 144 0.32 0.40 -16.03
C ARG A 144 -0.67 1.43 -15.49
N LEU A 145 -0.19 2.37 -14.68
CA LEU A 145 -1.02 3.42 -14.09
C LEU A 145 -1.42 4.51 -15.11
N ALA A 146 -0.57 4.77 -16.10
CA ALA A 146 -0.86 5.73 -17.17
C ALA A 146 -1.81 5.20 -18.25
N LYS A 147 -2.37 3.99 -18.07
CA LYS A 147 -3.42 3.46 -18.95
C LYS A 147 -4.63 4.40 -18.93
N GLU A 148 -5.40 4.36 -20.02
CA GLU A 148 -6.61 5.18 -20.20
C GLU A 148 -6.37 6.71 -20.20
N GLY A 149 -5.12 7.15 -20.35
CA GLY A 149 -4.76 8.56 -20.54
C GLY A 149 -4.42 9.33 -19.26
N PHE A 150 -4.36 8.65 -18.10
CA PHE A 150 -3.86 9.24 -16.86
C PHE A 150 -2.38 9.65 -17.00
N LYS A 151 -2.04 10.83 -16.49
CA LYS A 151 -0.66 11.36 -16.53
C LYS A 151 -0.10 11.51 -15.11
N ALA A 152 1.03 10.85 -14.84
CA ALA A 152 1.77 11.04 -13.60
C ALA A 152 2.21 12.51 -13.44
N GLY A 153 2.19 13.01 -12.20
CA GLY A 153 2.44 14.41 -11.87
C GLY A 153 1.28 15.35 -12.14
N LYS A 154 0.22 14.90 -12.84
CA LYS A 154 -0.97 15.69 -13.14
C LYS A 154 -2.23 15.06 -12.57
N ASP A 155 -2.56 13.85 -13.01
CA ASP A 155 -3.79 13.15 -12.65
C ASP A 155 -3.57 12.26 -11.43
N PHE A 156 -2.38 11.68 -11.28
CA PHE A 156 -1.93 10.96 -10.08
C PHE A 156 -0.46 11.26 -9.80
N PHE A 157 0.02 10.87 -8.63
CA PHE A 157 1.42 11.03 -8.23
C PHE A 157 2.05 9.65 -8.05
N LEU A 158 3.29 9.51 -8.49
CA LEU A 158 4.06 8.27 -8.40
C LEU A 158 5.42 8.58 -7.79
N ALA A 159 5.83 7.80 -6.80
CA ALA A 159 7.10 7.96 -6.09
C ALA A 159 7.72 6.61 -5.73
N PHE A 160 9.00 6.66 -5.38
CA PHE A 160 9.80 5.62 -4.74
C PHE A 160 10.48 6.26 -3.53
#